data_AF-A0A4V6I9Y5-F1
#
_entry.id   AF-A0A4V6I9Y5-F1
#
_cell.length_a   1.000
_cell.length_b   1.000
_cell.length_c   1.000
_cell.angle_alpha   90.00
_cell.angle_beta   90.00
_cell.angle_gamma   90.00
#
_symmetry.space_group_name_H-M   'P 1'
#
loop_
_entity.id
_entity.type
_entity.pdbx_description
1 polymer ?
#
loop_
_entity_poly.entity_id
_entity_poly.type
_entity_poly.pdbx_seq_one_letter_code
_entity_poly.pdbx_strand_id
1 'polypeptide(L)'
;PVNIFDEKAFKQVVEEQGESKATAAKADMIAHATKKAISERLEQDPAFFEKFSKMIQQAIDDFRAKRISDLDYLNKVTEIKEAVVNRRTDDAPAQLGGNDNALALYGVLKPYVLGHVSTEDVAANLAADSAIDIWSIIQRNRKVGFWDDLDAQRRTMNEIDDYLYDEVKGNKGVQLTTGEMDDIIDRTMQLARHRMVG
;
A
#
# COMPACT_ATOMS: atom_id res chain seq x y z
N PRO A 1 -20.36 -0.20 2.64
CA PRO A 1 -19.12 0.16 3.36
C PRO A 1 -18.17 0.89 2.39
N VAL A 2 -17.67 2.07 2.74
CA VAL A 2 -16.81 2.85 1.84
C VAL A 2 -15.35 2.42 2.05
N ASN A 3 -14.65 2.11 0.96
CA ASN A 3 -13.25 1.69 0.99
C ASN A 3 -12.34 2.91 0.85
N ILE A 4 -11.57 3.24 1.88
CA ILE A 4 -10.66 4.41 1.86
C ILE A 4 -9.50 4.28 0.85
N PHE A 5 -9.23 3.07 0.36
CA PHE A 5 -8.10 2.77 -0.55
C PHE A 5 -8.47 2.87 -2.03
N ASP A 6 -9.77 2.99 -2.36
CA ASP A 6 -10.24 3.35 -3.70
C ASP A 6 -10.57 4.83 -3.70
N GLU A 7 -9.60 5.67 -4.05
CA GLU A 7 -9.73 7.12 -3.92
C GLU A 7 -10.89 7.70 -4.75
N LYS A 8 -11.16 7.14 -5.93
CA LYS A 8 -12.25 7.58 -6.79
C LYS A 8 -13.61 7.20 -6.20
N ALA A 9 -13.79 5.93 -5.81
CA ALA A 9 -15.03 5.48 -5.20
C ALA A 9 -15.29 6.17 -3.84
N PHE A 10 -14.22 6.41 -3.08
CA PHE A 10 -14.29 7.10 -1.79
C PHE A 10 -14.72 8.56 -1.94
N LYS A 11 -14.08 9.31 -2.86
CA LYS A 11 -14.46 10.71 -3.13
C LYS A 11 -15.90 10.82 -3.59
N GLN A 12 -16.32 9.97 -4.53
CA GLN A 12 -17.70 9.96 -5.02
C GLN A 12 -18.71 9.72 -3.90
N VAL A 13 -18.48 8.75 -3.00
CA VAL A 13 -19.41 8.48 -1.90
C VAL A 13 -19.42 9.62 -0.87
N VAL A 14 -18.26 10.20 -0.56
CA VAL A 14 -18.17 11.34 0.37
C VAL A 14 -18.83 12.60 -0.21
N GLU A 15 -18.76 12.79 -1.52
CA GLU A 15 -19.44 13.87 -2.24
C GLU A 15 -20.94 13.60 -2.34
N GLU A 16 -21.38 12.45 -2.86
CA GLU A 16 -22.80 12.09 -2.98
C GLU A 16 -23.53 12.08 -1.62
N GLN A 17 -22.91 11.56 -0.57
CA GLN A 17 -23.49 11.55 0.78
C GLN A 17 -23.27 12.88 1.54
N GLY A 18 -22.36 13.72 1.05
CA GLY A 18 -21.97 15.00 1.66
C GLY A 18 -22.53 16.24 0.96
N GLU A 19 -23.17 16.11 -0.20
CA GLU A 19 -23.81 17.19 -0.95
C GLU A 19 -25.02 17.80 -0.23
N SER A 20 -25.51 17.16 0.84
CA SER A 20 -26.64 17.63 1.64
C SER A 20 -26.33 17.86 3.13
N LYS A 21 -25.07 17.76 3.61
CA LYS A 21 -24.73 17.93 5.04
C LYS A 21 -23.47 18.73 5.31
N ALA A 22 -23.47 19.41 6.47
CA ALA A 22 -22.40 20.24 7.02
C ALA A 22 -21.02 19.53 7.01
N THR A 23 -19.95 20.31 6.92
CA THR A 23 -18.53 19.89 6.92
C THR A 23 -18.21 18.80 7.95
N ALA A 24 -18.81 18.84 9.14
CA ALA A 24 -18.71 17.81 10.16
C ALA A 24 -19.16 16.40 9.72
N ALA A 25 -20.24 16.29 8.94
CA ALA A 25 -20.75 15.01 8.48
C ALA A 25 -19.81 14.32 7.49
N LYS A 26 -19.12 15.11 6.65
CA LYS A 26 -18.05 14.60 5.77
C LYS A 26 -16.88 14.10 6.61
N ALA A 27 -16.48 14.85 7.63
CA ALA A 27 -15.41 14.47 8.54
C ALA A 27 -15.73 13.16 9.29
N ASP A 28 -16.95 13.00 9.81
CA ASP A 28 -17.38 11.78 10.49
C ASP A 28 -17.36 10.55 9.57
N MET A 29 -17.79 10.68 8.31
CA MET A 29 -17.71 9.59 7.34
C MET A 29 -16.26 9.15 7.12
N ILE A 30 -15.33 10.09 6.97
CA ILE A 30 -13.90 9.81 6.80
C ILE A 30 -13.33 9.15 8.06
N ALA A 31 -13.64 9.69 9.24
CA ALA A 31 -13.17 9.15 10.50
C ALA A 31 -13.62 7.70 10.72
N HIS A 32 -14.91 7.40 10.47
CA HIS A 32 -15.46 6.06 10.62
C HIS A 32 -14.89 5.07 9.60
N ALA A 33 -14.80 5.45 8.32
CA ALA A 33 -14.23 4.61 7.28
C ALA A 33 -12.75 4.31 7.58
N THR A 34 -11.99 5.31 8.03
CA THR A 34 -10.57 5.15 8.34
C THR A 34 -10.35 4.30 9.58
N LYS A 35 -11.11 4.52 10.66
CA LYS A 35 -11.06 3.69 11.86
C LYS A 35 -11.35 2.23 11.54
N LYS A 36 -12.35 1.96 10.70
CA LYS A 36 -12.70 0.59 10.28
C LYS A 36 -11.55 -0.06 9.50
N ALA A 37 -10.98 0.64 8.53
CA ALA A 37 -9.84 0.17 7.75
C ALA A 37 -8.60 -0.14 8.60
N ILE A 38 -8.36 0.67 9.63
CA ILE A 38 -7.29 0.44 10.62
C ILE A 38 -7.58 -0.83 11.42
N SER A 39 -8.79 -0.99 11.96
CA SER A 39 -9.15 -2.19 12.74
C SER A 39 -9.05 -3.48 11.94
N GLU A 40 -9.48 -3.47 10.67
CA GLU A 40 -9.39 -4.63 9.77
C GLU A 40 -7.95 -5.05 9.43
N ARG A 41 -6.99 -4.13 9.58
CA ARG A 41 -5.55 -4.39 9.32
C ARG A 41 -4.68 -4.31 10.56
N LEU A 42 -5.27 -4.12 11.75
CA LEU A 42 -4.55 -3.93 13.01
C LEU A 42 -3.68 -5.15 13.32
N GLU A 43 -4.16 -6.36 13.01
CA GLU A 43 -3.42 -7.61 13.20
C GLU A 43 -2.19 -7.74 12.29
N GLN A 44 -2.11 -6.97 11.21
CA GLN A 44 -0.98 -7.00 10.26
C GLN A 44 0.20 -6.16 10.75
N ASP A 45 -0.07 -5.07 11.46
CA ASP A 45 0.96 -4.23 12.09
C ASP A 45 0.36 -3.42 13.25
N PRO A 46 0.30 -4.03 14.45
CA PRO A 46 -0.31 -3.38 15.61
C PRO A 46 0.39 -2.07 15.98
N ALA A 47 1.72 -2.02 15.94
CA ALA A 47 2.51 -0.87 16.36
C ALA A 47 2.23 0.36 15.47
N PHE A 48 2.08 0.16 14.16
CA PHE A 48 1.76 1.24 13.23
C PHE A 48 0.31 1.69 13.32
N PHE A 49 -0.64 0.74 13.35
CA PHE A 49 -2.06 1.08 13.28
C PHE A 49 -2.61 1.62 14.60
N GLU A 50 -2.02 1.26 15.75
CA GLU A 50 -2.44 1.73 17.06
C GLU A 50 -2.27 3.25 17.22
N LYS A 51 -1.19 3.85 16.69
CA LYS A 51 -1.00 5.31 16.74
C LYS A 51 -2.09 6.06 15.97
N PHE A 52 -2.45 5.59 14.77
CA PHE A 52 -3.48 6.24 13.96
C PHE A 52 -4.88 6.03 14.52
N SER A 53 -5.15 4.85 15.10
CA SER A 53 -6.39 4.59 15.82
C SER A 53 -6.59 5.61 16.95
N LYS A 54 -5.52 5.87 17.73
CA LYS A 54 -5.52 6.89 18.79
C LYS A 54 -5.70 8.30 18.23
N MET A 55 -5.01 8.65 17.15
CA MET A 55 -5.13 9.98 16.52
C MET A 55 -6.53 10.26 15.97
N ILE A 56 -7.16 9.28 15.30
CA ILE A 56 -8.56 9.42 14.83
C ILE A 56 -9.51 9.56 16.01
N GLN A 57 -9.35 8.72 17.04
CA GLN A 57 -10.20 8.80 18.22
C GLN A 57 -10.07 10.16 18.90
N GLN A 58 -8.85 10.68 19.01
CA GLN A 58 -8.58 12.01 19.55
C GLN A 58 -9.25 13.12 18.73
N ALA A 59 -9.20 13.04 17.39
CA ALA A 59 -9.86 14.02 16.53
C ALA A 59 -11.39 14.01 16.71
N ILE A 60 -11.99 12.82 16.82
CA ILE A 60 -13.44 12.66 17.13
C ILE A 60 -13.77 13.27 18.48
N ASP A 61 -12.95 12.99 19.51
CA ASP A 61 -13.20 13.44 20.87
C ASP A 61 -13.02 14.96 21.02
N ASP A 62 -12.01 15.54 20.38
CA ASP A 62 -11.78 16.99 20.36
C ASP A 62 -12.91 17.73 19.63
N PHE A 63 -13.44 17.14 18.54
CA PHE A 63 -14.60 17.69 17.85
C PHE A 63 -15.86 17.64 18.72
N ARG A 64 -16.13 16.50 19.36
CA ARG A 64 -17.27 16.33 20.29
C ARG A 64 -17.18 17.26 21.50
N ALA A 65 -15.96 17.49 21.99
CA ALA A 65 -15.67 18.46 23.05
C ALA A 65 -15.71 19.92 22.57
N LYS A 66 -16.03 20.18 21.28
CA LYS A 66 -16.05 21.50 20.63
C LYS A 66 -14.74 22.27 20.77
N ARG A 67 -13.60 21.55 20.83
CA ARG A 67 -12.25 22.13 20.92
C ARG A 67 -11.70 22.52 19.55
N ILE A 68 -12.22 21.91 18.49
CA ILE A 68 -11.82 22.14 17.11
C ILE A 68 -13.07 22.44 16.27
N SER A 69 -12.90 23.21 15.19
CA SER A 69 -14.00 23.52 14.26
C SER A 69 -14.31 22.33 13.34
N ASP A 70 -15.46 22.38 12.65
CA ASP A 70 -15.81 21.40 11.62
C ASP A 70 -14.73 21.29 10.53
N LEU A 71 -14.11 22.41 10.15
CA LEU A 71 -13.05 22.45 9.14
C LEU A 71 -11.76 21.82 9.65
N ASP A 72 -11.36 22.15 10.89
CA ASP A 72 -10.18 21.55 11.52
C ASP A 72 -10.36 20.05 11.71
N TYR A 73 -11.57 19.61 12.06
CA TYR A 73 -11.91 18.21 12.18
C TYR A 73 -11.79 17.51 10.82
N LEU A 74 -12.38 18.08 9.76
CA LEU A 74 -12.26 17.55 8.40
C LEU A 74 -10.80 17.43 7.95
N ASN A 75 -10.00 18.48 8.17
CA ASN A 75 -8.59 18.48 7.79
C ASN A 75 -7.82 17.39 8.54
N LYS A 76 -7.96 17.31 9.87
CA LYS A 76 -7.28 16.29 10.68
C LYS A 76 -7.62 14.87 10.26
N VAL A 77 -8.90 14.56 10.07
CA VAL A 77 -9.28 13.17 9.70
C VAL A 77 -8.89 12.84 8.26
N THR A 78 -8.83 13.83 7.38
CA THR A 78 -8.34 13.67 6.01
C THR A 78 -6.85 13.42 5.99
N GLU A 79 -6.06 14.21 6.73
CA GLU A 79 -4.61 13.99 6.89
C GLU A 79 -4.31 12.60 7.47
N ILE A 80 -5.05 12.17 8.50
CA ILE A 80 -4.86 10.83 9.07
C ILE A 80 -5.24 9.74 8.07
N LYS A 81 -6.36 9.91 7.34
CA LYS A 81 -6.75 9.00 6.25
C LYS A 81 -5.64 8.92 5.21
N GLU A 82 -5.10 10.06 4.81
CA GLU A 82 -4.01 10.13 3.84
C GLU A 82 -2.77 9.47 4.38
N ALA A 83 -2.34 9.71 5.61
CA ALA A 83 -1.18 9.02 6.20
C ALA A 83 -1.39 7.49 6.30
N VAL A 84 -2.61 7.03 6.56
CA VAL A 84 -2.96 5.60 6.60
C VAL A 84 -2.97 4.97 5.21
N VAL A 85 -3.45 5.70 4.18
CA VAL A 85 -3.51 5.24 2.79
C VAL A 85 -2.15 5.35 2.09
N ASN A 86 -1.47 6.48 2.31
CA ASN A 86 -0.14 6.86 1.81
C ASN A 86 0.98 6.33 2.71
N ARG A 87 0.70 5.35 3.59
CA ARG A 87 1.70 4.55 4.31
C ARG A 87 2.86 4.08 3.42
N ARG A 88 2.65 4.05 2.10
CA ARG A 88 3.65 3.66 1.10
C ARG A 88 4.55 4.79 0.61
N THR A 89 4.26 6.08 0.80
CA THR A 89 4.94 7.17 0.05
C THR A 89 5.89 8.03 0.89
N ASP A 90 5.57 8.32 2.15
CA ASP A 90 6.42 9.20 2.98
C ASP A 90 7.68 8.50 3.53
N ASP A 91 7.62 7.18 3.72
CA ASP A 91 8.76 6.31 4.07
C ASP A 91 9.27 5.50 2.85
N ALA A 92 8.81 5.81 1.64
CA ALA A 92 9.37 5.19 0.44
C ALA A 92 10.68 5.88 0.07
N PRO A 93 11.73 5.10 -0.25
CA PRO A 93 12.95 5.65 -0.80
C PRO A 93 12.64 6.55 -2.01
N ALA A 94 13.29 7.72 -2.07
CA ALA A 94 13.04 8.74 -3.10
C ALA A 94 13.14 8.21 -4.54
N GLN A 95 13.87 7.12 -4.74
CA GLN A 95 14.00 6.41 -6.02
C GLN A 95 12.69 5.80 -6.55
N LEU A 96 11.68 5.62 -5.69
CA LEU A 96 10.32 5.20 -6.10
C LEU A 96 9.44 6.39 -6.51
N GLY A 97 9.94 7.63 -6.38
CA GLY A 97 9.22 8.84 -6.74
C GLY A 97 8.76 8.83 -8.20
N GLY A 98 7.45 8.94 -8.42
CA GLY A 98 6.84 8.95 -9.76
C GLY A 98 6.64 7.58 -10.40
N ASN A 99 6.99 6.47 -9.72
CA ASN A 99 6.71 5.11 -10.17
C ASN A 99 5.70 4.41 -9.24
N ASP A 100 4.42 4.76 -9.40
CA ASP A 100 3.33 4.24 -8.57
C ASP A 100 3.23 2.71 -8.56
N ASN A 101 3.72 2.05 -9.63
CA ASN A 101 3.70 0.61 -9.75
C ASN A 101 4.79 -0.04 -8.90
N ALA A 102 6.03 0.45 -9.02
CA ALA A 102 7.13 0.02 -8.18
C ALA A 102 6.85 0.35 -6.71
N LEU A 103 6.20 1.49 -6.42
CA LEU A 103 5.78 1.85 -5.07
C LEU A 103 4.81 0.82 -4.45
N ALA A 104 3.86 0.32 -5.23
CA ALA A 104 2.94 -0.69 -4.74
C ALA A 104 3.63 -2.05 -4.52
N LEU A 105 4.58 -2.40 -5.38
CA LEU A 105 5.36 -3.62 -5.27
C LEU A 105 6.37 -3.55 -4.11
N TYR A 106 6.95 -2.38 -3.85
CA TYR A 106 7.76 -2.11 -2.65
C TYR A 106 6.99 -2.45 -1.37
N GLY A 107 5.73 -2.03 -1.30
CA GLY A 107 4.87 -2.36 -0.16
C GLY A 107 4.49 -3.84 -0.05
N VAL A 108 4.74 -4.65 -1.08
CA VAL A 108 4.65 -6.13 -1.01
C VAL A 108 5.97 -6.71 -0.53
N LEU A 109 7.11 -6.21 -1.03
CA LEU A 109 8.44 -6.75 -0.75
C LEU A 109 8.99 -6.37 0.63
N LYS A 110 8.75 -5.14 1.10
CA LYS A 110 9.34 -4.61 2.36
C LYS A 110 9.16 -5.56 3.55
N PRO A 111 7.97 -6.14 3.83
CA PRO A 111 7.79 -7.05 4.97
C PRO A 111 8.66 -8.31 4.89
N TYR A 112 8.83 -8.89 3.69
CA TYR A 112 9.67 -10.07 3.49
C TYR A 112 11.14 -9.71 3.70
N VAL A 113 11.62 -8.63 3.08
CA VAL A 113 13.01 -8.19 3.21
C VAL A 113 13.34 -7.82 4.66
N LEU A 114 12.44 -7.12 5.35
CA LEU A 114 12.63 -6.70 6.74
C LEU A 114 12.86 -7.87 7.70
N GLY A 115 12.26 -9.03 7.43
CA GLY A 115 12.47 -10.26 8.21
C GLY A 115 13.90 -10.82 8.13
N HIS A 116 14.68 -10.41 7.13
CA HIS A 116 16.00 -10.98 6.82
C HIS A 116 17.16 -9.99 6.96
N VAL A 117 16.89 -8.73 7.34
CA VAL A 117 17.92 -7.67 7.43
C VAL A 117 17.89 -6.96 8.78
N SER A 118 19.04 -6.36 9.14
CA SER A 118 19.27 -5.84 10.50
C SER A 118 18.59 -4.50 10.81
N THR A 119 18.22 -3.72 9.79
CA THR A 119 17.70 -2.36 9.95
C THR A 119 16.62 -2.04 8.94
N GLU A 120 15.64 -1.23 9.34
CA GLU A 120 14.53 -0.83 8.48
C GLU A 120 14.97 -0.03 7.25
N ASP A 121 16.00 0.82 7.35
CA ASP A 121 16.53 1.59 6.22
C ASP A 121 17.13 0.70 5.13
N VAL A 122 17.88 -0.33 5.53
CA VAL A 122 18.42 -1.35 4.61
C VAL A 122 17.28 -2.12 3.95
N ALA A 123 16.26 -2.51 4.73
CA ALA A 123 15.08 -3.18 4.17
C ALA A 123 14.35 -2.31 3.16
N ALA A 124 14.21 -1.02 3.46
CA ALA A 124 13.54 -0.06 2.61
C ALA A 124 14.24 0.07 1.25
N ASN A 125 15.56 0.29 1.26
CA ASN A 125 16.35 0.46 0.03
C ASN A 125 16.35 -0.83 -0.82
N LEU A 126 16.63 -1.98 -0.20
CA LEU A 126 16.66 -3.26 -0.93
C LEU A 126 15.31 -3.64 -1.51
N ALA A 127 14.22 -3.41 -0.76
CA ALA A 127 12.87 -3.67 -1.25
C ALA A 127 12.49 -2.71 -2.38
N ALA A 128 12.93 -1.44 -2.31
CA ALA A 128 12.67 -0.46 -3.35
C ALA A 128 13.41 -0.78 -4.66
N ASP A 129 14.69 -1.11 -4.59
CA ASP A 129 15.47 -1.54 -5.77
C ASP A 129 14.84 -2.77 -6.41
N SER A 130 14.52 -3.76 -5.58
CA SER A 130 13.92 -5.02 -6.05
C SER A 130 12.54 -4.80 -6.65
N ALA A 131 11.75 -3.85 -6.13
CA ALA A 131 10.46 -3.50 -6.70
C ALA A 131 10.59 -2.87 -8.10
N ILE A 132 11.60 -2.03 -8.32
CA ILE A 132 11.87 -1.42 -9.63
C ILE A 132 12.23 -2.52 -10.64
N ASP A 133 13.17 -3.39 -10.27
CA ASP A 133 13.67 -4.44 -11.16
C ASP A 133 12.59 -5.47 -11.51
N ILE A 134 11.86 -5.96 -10.51
CA ILE A 134 10.76 -6.92 -10.74
C ILE A 134 9.66 -6.30 -11.59
N TRP A 135 9.31 -5.03 -11.37
CA TRP A 135 8.33 -4.35 -12.23
C TRP A 135 8.84 -4.20 -13.67
N SER A 136 10.14 -4.00 -13.87
CA SER A 136 10.75 -3.96 -15.20
C SER A 136 10.62 -5.29 -15.95
N ILE A 137 10.75 -6.43 -15.25
CA ILE A 137 10.56 -7.78 -15.80
C ILE A 137 9.12 -7.94 -16.33
N ILE A 138 8.13 -7.50 -15.55
CA ILE A 138 6.71 -7.52 -15.98
C ILE A 138 6.52 -6.65 -17.23
N GLN A 139 7.07 -5.44 -17.25
CA GLN A 139 6.93 -4.54 -18.41
C GLN A 139 7.58 -5.10 -19.67
N ARG A 140 8.74 -5.75 -19.54
CA ARG A 140 9.43 -6.39 -20.67
C ARG A 140 8.64 -7.54 -21.28
N ASN A 141 7.97 -8.32 -20.44
CA ASN A 141 7.15 -9.46 -20.87
C ASN A 141 5.72 -9.09 -21.29
N ARG A 142 5.33 -7.82 -21.10
CA ARG A 142 4.01 -7.32 -21.44
C ARG A 142 3.72 -7.49 -22.93
N LYS A 143 2.54 -8.05 -23.23
CA LYS A 143 1.98 -8.10 -24.59
C LYS A 143 0.47 -8.07 -24.58
N VAL A 144 -0.13 -7.87 -25.76
CA VAL A 144 -1.59 -8.02 -25.96
C VAL A 144 -1.98 -9.47 -25.64
N GLY A 145 -3.03 -9.65 -24.84
CA GLY A 145 -3.50 -10.98 -24.41
C GLY A 145 -2.58 -11.68 -23.40
N PHE A 146 -1.67 -10.95 -22.73
CA PHE A 146 -0.77 -11.53 -21.73
C PHE A 146 -1.50 -12.38 -20.67
N TRP A 147 -2.64 -11.89 -20.17
CA TRP A 147 -3.43 -12.57 -19.13
C TRP A 147 -4.16 -13.82 -19.62
N ASP A 148 -4.24 -14.04 -20.93
CA ASP A 148 -4.82 -15.23 -21.54
C ASP A 148 -3.73 -16.25 -21.96
N ASP A 149 -2.46 -15.83 -21.98
CA ASP A 149 -1.31 -16.66 -22.34
C ASP A 149 -0.57 -17.16 -21.10
N LEU A 150 -0.84 -18.43 -20.74
CA LEU A 150 -0.19 -19.10 -19.61
C LEU A 150 1.33 -19.26 -19.78
N ASP A 151 1.83 -19.39 -21.01
CA ASP A 151 3.27 -19.53 -21.24
C ASP A 151 3.97 -18.19 -21.03
N ALA A 152 3.34 -17.07 -21.42
CA ALA A 152 3.86 -15.74 -21.12
C ALA A 152 3.87 -15.44 -19.62
N GLN A 153 2.81 -15.83 -18.90
CA GLN A 153 2.76 -15.71 -17.45
C GLN A 153 3.84 -16.56 -16.78
N ARG A 154 4.00 -17.84 -17.18
CA ARG A 154 5.03 -18.73 -16.65
C ARG A 154 6.44 -18.22 -16.90
N ARG A 155 6.73 -17.73 -18.11
CA ARG A 155 8.04 -17.10 -18.41
C ARG A 155 8.32 -15.92 -17.48
N THR A 156 7.32 -15.05 -17.29
CA THR A 156 7.46 -13.89 -16.40
C THR A 156 7.69 -14.33 -14.96
N MET A 157 6.93 -15.31 -14.46
CA MET A 157 7.10 -15.84 -13.10
C MET A 157 8.49 -16.45 -12.90
N ASN A 158 8.99 -17.21 -13.87
CA ASN A 158 10.33 -17.79 -13.82
C ASN A 158 11.42 -16.70 -13.82
N GLU A 159 11.29 -15.65 -14.63
CA GLU A 159 12.26 -14.55 -14.62
C GLU A 159 12.25 -13.78 -13.28
N ILE A 160 11.09 -13.67 -12.62
CA ILE A 160 11.00 -13.08 -11.28
C ILE A 160 11.65 -14.02 -10.26
N ASP A 161 11.41 -15.33 -10.34
CA ASP A 161 12.01 -16.34 -9.47
C ASP A 161 13.54 -16.33 -9.57
N ASP A 162 14.07 -16.33 -10.80
CA ASP A 162 15.51 -16.22 -11.08
C ASP A 162 16.09 -14.93 -10.45
N TYR A 163 15.40 -13.80 -10.58
CA TYR A 163 15.83 -12.54 -9.95
C TYR A 163 15.81 -12.61 -8.40
N LEU A 164 14.76 -13.20 -7.81
CA LEU A 164 14.67 -13.34 -6.36
C LEU A 164 15.78 -14.26 -5.82
N TYR A 165 16.14 -15.29 -6.58
CA TYR A 165 17.18 -16.23 -6.19
C TYR A 165 18.59 -15.65 -6.38
N ASP A 166 18.92 -15.16 -7.57
CA ASP A 166 20.28 -14.72 -7.91
C ASP A 166 20.59 -13.34 -7.32
N GLU A 167 19.69 -12.38 -7.49
CA GLU A 167 19.94 -10.99 -7.09
C GLU A 167 19.53 -10.73 -5.64
N VAL A 168 18.30 -11.07 -5.25
CA VAL A 168 17.80 -10.74 -3.90
C VAL A 168 18.45 -11.63 -2.83
N LYS A 169 18.51 -12.94 -3.08
CA LYS A 169 19.12 -13.88 -2.14
C LYS A 169 20.63 -14.00 -2.29
N GLY A 170 21.13 -14.12 -3.52
CA GLY A 170 22.57 -14.23 -3.80
C GLY A 170 23.33 -12.93 -3.52
N ASN A 171 23.06 -11.90 -4.32
CA ASN A 171 23.86 -10.67 -4.31
C ASN A 171 23.51 -9.71 -3.16
N LYS A 172 22.23 -9.52 -2.86
CA LYS A 172 21.74 -8.62 -1.81
C LYS A 172 21.71 -9.26 -0.42
N GLY A 173 21.93 -10.57 -0.33
CA GLY A 173 22.08 -11.31 0.92
C GLY A 173 20.78 -11.48 1.72
N VAL A 174 19.61 -11.23 1.12
CA VAL A 174 18.30 -11.41 1.77
C VAL A 174 17.94 -12.88 1.70
N GLN A 175 18.00 -13.62 2.82
CA GLN A 175 17.86 -15.08 2.85
C GLN A 175 16.40 -15.56 2.70
N LEU A 176 15.75 -15.16 1.61
CA LEU A 176 14.40 -15.61 1.26
C LEU A 176 14.34 -17.13 1.16
N THR A 177 13.31 -17.68 1.78
CA THR A 177 12.88 -19.07 1.61
C THR A 177 12.13 -19.23 0.29
N THR A 178 12.04 -20.46 -0.22
CA THR A 178 11.28 -20.75 -1.44
C THR A 178 9.80 -20.36 -1.30
N GLY A 179 9.20 -20.59 -0.12
CA GLY A 179 7.81 -20.19 0.13
C GLY A 179 7.61 -18.68 0.12
N GLU A 180 8.57 -17.90 0.61
CA GLU A 180 8.50 -16.44 0.50
C GLU A 180 8.66 -15.97 -0.95
N MET A 181 9.50 -16.62 -1.74
CA MET A 181 9.63 -16.32 -3.18
C MET A 181 8.32 -16.61 -3.92
N ASP A 182 7.72 -17.77 -3.70
CA ASP A 182 6.43 -18.16 -4.28
C ASP A 182 5.33 -17.14 -3.93
N ASP A 183 5.24 -16.75 -2.66
CA ASP A 183 4.28 -15.75 -2.19
C ASP A 183 4.51 -14.36 -2.83
N ILE A 184 5.78 -13.95 -2.95
CA ILE A 184 6.14 -12.70 -3.61
C ILE A 184 5.71 -12.74 -5.08
N ILE A 185 5.98 -13.83 -5.80
CA ILE A 185 5.62 -14.00 -7.21
C ILE A 185 4.10 -13.91 -7.39
N ASP A 186 3.31 -14.65 -6.60
CA ASP A 186 1.85 -14.64 -6.70
C ASP A 186 1.28 -13.23 -6.45
N ARG A 187 1.70 -12.58 -5.36
CA ARG A 187 1.26 -11.20 -5.04
C ARG A 187 1.67 -10.20 -6.11
N THR A 188 2.86 -10.37 -6.70
CA THR A 188 3.36 -9.54 -7.79
C THR A 188 2.49 -9.68 -9.03
N MET A 189 2.15 -10.92 -9.42
CA MET A 189 1.30 -11.19 -10.58
C MET A 189 -0.13 -10.68 -10.38
N GLN A 190 -0.70 -10.83 -9.17
CA GLN A 190 -2.01 -10.27 -8.83
C GLN A 190 -2.01 -8.74 -8.92
N LEU A 191 -0.99 -8.08 -8.35
CA LEU A 191 -0.83 -6.63 -8.42
C LEU A 191 -0.72 -6.15 -9.87
N ALA A 192 0.11 -6.82 -10.69
CA ALA A 192 0.27 -6.52 -12.10
C ALA A 192 -1.05 -6.64 -12.87
N ARG A 193 -1.85 -7.68 -12.59
CA ARG A 193 -3.16 -7.88 -13.21
C ARG A 193 -4.11 -6.74 -12.95
N HIS A 194 -4.23 -6.32 -11.69
CA HIS A 194 -5.09 -5.20 -11.33
C HIS A 194 -4.69 -3.89 -11.99
N ARG A 195 -3.38 -3.67 -12.22
CA ARG A 195 -2.86 -2.43 -12.78
C ARG A 195 -2.78 -2.40 -14.31
N MET A 196 -2.71 -3.56 -14.96
CA MET A 196 -2.59 -3.66 -16.42
C MET A 196 -3.92 -3.86 -17.14
N VAL A 197 -4.95 -4.32 -16.42
CA VAL A 197 -6.33 -4.46 -16.94
C VAL A 197 -7.17 -3.20 -16.63
N GLY A 198 -6.72 -2.36 -15.71
CA GLY A 198 -7.33 -1.07 -15.37
C GLY A 198 -6.96 0.08 -16.30
#